data_AF-A0A538HAU4-F1
#
_entry.id   AF-A0A538HAU4-F1
#
_cell.length_a   1.000
_cell.length_b   1.000
_cell.length_c   1.000
_cell.angle_alpha   90.00
_cell.angle_beta   90.00
_cell.angle_gamma   90.00
#
_symmetry.space_group_name_H-M   'P 1'
#
loop_
_entity.id
_entity.type
_entity.pdbx_description
1 polymer ?
#
loop_
_entity_poly.entity_id
_entity_poly.type
_entity_poly.pdbx_seq_one_letter_code
_entity_poly.pdbx_strand_id
1 'polypeptide(L)' 'MSDRVETAEIERSERAKVEGWRLHVLMEAGYPLPLAERLAGSEADLHRAVELVAQGCEPQTAAEILL' A
#
# COMPACT_ATOMS: atom_id res chain seq x y z
N MET A 1 -6.90 30.03 12.57
CA MET A 1 -6.00 29.00 13.13
C MET A 1 -6.72 27.65 13.37
N SER A 2 -8.04 27.61 13.58
CA SER A 2 -8.82 26.36 13.79
C SER A 2 -8.95 25.46 12.54
N ASP A 3 -9.18 26.06 11.37
CA ASP A 3 -9.50 25.37 10.11
C ASP A 3 -8.35 24.48 9.56
N ARG A 4 -7.10 24.85 9.87
CA ARG A 4 -5.90 24.16 9.38
C ARG A 4 -5.61 22.86 10.15
N VAL A 5 -6.02 22.77 11.41
CA VAL A 5 -5.79 21.59 12.25
C VAL A 5 -6.79 20.49 11.87
N GLU A 6 -8.06 20.86 11.73
CA GLU A 6 -9.15 19.94 11.35
C GLU A 6 -8.89 19.28 9.98
N THR A 7 -8.43 20.06 9.00
CA THR A 7 -8.08 19.53 7.66
C THR A 7 -6.94 18.49 7.73
N ALA A 8 -5.89 18.75 8.51
CA ALA A 8 -4.73 17.86 8.62
C ALA A 8 -5.05 16.52 9.32
N GLU A 9 -5.99 16.53 10.27
CA GLU A 9 -6.48 15.33 10.94
C GLU A 9 -7.30 14.44 10.01
N ILE A 10 -8.17 15.05 9.20
CA ILE A 10 -8.95 14.35 8.17
C ILE A 10 -8.01 13.70 7.15
N GLU A 11 -7.04 14.45 6.61
CA GLU A 11 -6.07 13.92 5.65
C GLU A 11 -5.27 12.72 6.21
N ARG A 12 -4.88 12.78 7.49
CA ARG A 12 -4.20 11.66 8.14
C ARG A 12 -5.11 10.45 8.29
N SER A 13 -6.39 10.66 8.61
CA SER A 13 -7.38 9.57 8.69
C SER A 13 -7.62 8.93 7.34
N GLU A 14 -7.77 9.72 6.28
CA GLU A 14 -7.95 9.20 4.92
C GLU A 14 -6.70 8.46 4.42
N ARG A 15 -5.49 8.96 4.69
CA ARG A 15 -4.25 8.21 4.40
C ARG A 15 -4.24 6.86 5.10
N ALA A 16 -4.58 6.81 6.39
CA ALA A 16 -4.61 5.55 7.13
C ALA A 16 -5.65 4.56 6.57
N LYS A 17 -6.81 5.05 6.11
CA LYS A 17 -7.82 4.20 5.43
C LYS A 17 -7.31 3.66 4.10
N VAL A 18 -6.64 4.51 3.31
CA VAL A 18 -6.04 4.12 2.03
C VAL A 18 -4.95 3.08 2.24
N GLU A 19 -4.05 3.29 3.20
CA GLU A 19 -2.99 2.32 3.55
C GLU A 19 -3.58 0.98 4.01
N GLY A 20 -4.62 1.00 4.86
CA GLY A 20 -5.33 -0.21 5.28
C GLY A 20 -5.99 -0.97 4.12
N TRP A 21 -6.59 -0.24 3.17
CA TRP A 21 -7.14 -0.83 1.95
C TRP A 21 -6.04 -1.40 1.04
N ARG A 22 -4.94 -0.66 0.84
CA ARG A 22 -3.76 -1.12 0.06
C ARG A 22 -3.20 -2.41 0.65
N LEU A 23 -3.05 -2.48 1.98
CA LEU A 23 -2.57 -3.66 2.69
C LEU A 23 -3.44 -4.88 2.41
N HIS A 24 -4.77 -4.72 2.56
CA HIS A 24 -5.71 -5.81 2.29
C HIS A 24 -5.59 -6.33 0.84
N VAL A 25 -5.56 -5.42 -0.15
CA VAL A 25 -5.40 -5.79 -1.56
C VAL A 25 -4.10 -6.55 -1.82
N LEU A 26 -2.98 -6.10 -1.23
CA LEU A 26 -1.68 -6.76 -1.39
C LEU A 26 -1.65 -8.16 -0.77
N MET A 27 -2.28 -8.35 0.39
CA MET A 27 -2.39 -9.68 1.00
C MET A 27 -3.24 -10.62 0.15
N GLU A 28 -4.38 -10.17 -0.37
CA GLU A 28 -5.23 -10.96 -1.27
C GLU A 28 -4.52 -11.33 -2.58
N ALA A 29 -3.60 -10.48 -3.05
CA ALA A 29 -2.76 -10.77 -4.22
C ALA A 29 -1.64 -11.79 -3.94
N GLY A 30 -1.39 -12.13 -2.67
CA GLY A 30 -0.39 -13.13 -2.27
C GLY A 30 0.92 -12.58 -1.71
N TYR A 31 1.01 -11.28 -1.42
CA TYR A 31 2.17 -10.75 -0.69
C TYR A 31 2.14 -11.20 0.78
N PRO A 32 3.28 -11.64 1.35
CA PRO A 32 3.38 -11.86 2.78
C PRO A 32 3.27 -10.54 3.54
N LEU A 33 2.67 -10.58 4.74
CA LEU A 33 2.36 -9.39 5.55
C LEU A 33 3.50 -8.36 5.63
N PRO A 34 4.77 -8.72 5.91
CA PRO A 34 5.83 -7.72 6.03
C PRO A 34 6.12 -6.95 4.73
N LEU A 35 5.92 -7.58 3.56
CA LEU A 35 6.08 -6.90 2.28
C LEU A 35 4.85 -6.07 1.93
N ALA A 36 3.66 -6.60 2.23
CA ALA A 36 2.40 -5.92 2.02
C ALA A 36 2.33 -4.61 2.83
N GLU A 37 2.77 -4.60 4.09
CA GLU A 37 2.85 -3.39 4.94
C GLU A 37 3.79 -2.33 4.35
N ARG A 38 4.97 -2.75 3.89
CA ARG A 38 5.95 -1.84 3.26
C ARG A 38 5.40 -1.19 1.99
N LEU A 39 4.78 -1.99 1.12
CA LEU A 39 4.18 -1.50 -0.13
C LEU A 39 2.94 -0.63 0.13
N ALA A 40 2.11 -0.99 1.11
CA ALA A 40 0.92 -0.25 1.48
C ALA A 40 1.24 1.19 1.93
N GLY A 41 2.31 1.36 2.73
CA GLY A 41 2.81 2.67 3.17
C GLY A 41 3.74 3.38 2.18
N SER A 42 3.91 2.86 0.97
CA SER A 42 4.75 3.48 -0.08
C SER A 42 3.91 4.11 -1.19
N GLU A 43 4.55 4.91 -2.03
CA GLU A 43 3.96 5.49 -3.24
C GLU A 43 3.95 4.52 -4.44
N ALA A 44 4.30 3.24 -4.23
CA ALA A 44 4.31 2.24 -5.29
C ALA A 44 2.92 2.08 -5.93
N ASP A 45 2.91 1.85 -7.25
CA ASP A 45 1.69 1.56 -7.98
C ASP A 45 1.10 0.22 -7.51
N LEU A 46 -0.08 0.29 -6.88
CA LEU A 46 -0.77 -0.88 -6.34
C LEU A 46 -1.21 -1.84 -7.44
N HIS A 47 -1.69 -1.33 -8.57
CA HIS A 47 -2.09 -2.19 -9.69
C HIS A 47 -0.89 -2.96 -10.21
N ARG A 48 0.27 -2.31 -10.32
CA ARG A 48 1.48 -2.96 -10.77
C ARG A 48 1.98 -4.04 -9.81
N ALA A 49 1.90 -3.81 -8.50
CA ALA A 49 2.23 -4.81 -7.48
C ALA A 49 1.38 -6.08 -7.64
N VAL A 50 0.07 -5.93 -7.77
CA VAL A 50 -0.86 -7.05 -7.95
C VAL A 50 -0.58 -7.80 -9.27
N GLU A 51 -0.35 -7.08 -10.36
CA GLU A 51 -0.05 -7.68 -11.66
C GLU A 51 1.22 -8.54 -11.67
N LEU A 52 2.29 -8.09 -10.99
CA LEU A 52 3.54 -8.83 -10.94
C LEU A 52 3.33 -10.21 -10.33
N VAL A 53 2.68 -10.28 -9.17
CA VAL A 53 2.42 -11.56 -8.49
C VAL A 53 1.42 -12.41 -9.27
N ALA A 54 0.38 -11.80 -9.84
CA ALA A 54 -0.58 -12.51 -10.70
C ALA A 54 0.09 -13.14 -11.95
N GLN A 55 1.20 -12.56 -12.44
CA GLN A 55 2.00 -13.11 -13.54
C GLN A 55 3.05 -14.14 -13.09
N GLY A 56 3.09 -14.49 -11.81
CA GLY A 56 4.00 -15.47 -11.24
C GLY A 56 5.34 -14.90 -10.76
N CYS A 57 5.47 -13.57 -10.62
CA CYS A 57 6.63 -12.98 -9.95
C CYS A 57 6.60 -13.31 -8.46
N GLU A 58 7.75 -13.73 -7.91
CA GLU A 58 7.91 -13.94 -6.47
C GLU A 58 7.66 -12.61 -5.72
N PRO A 59 6.83 -12.60 -4.65
CA PRO A 59 6.49 -11.37 -3.92
C PRO A 59 7.69 -10.56 -3.44
N GLN A 60 8.77 -11.25 -3.03
CA GLN A 60 10.02 -10.60 -2.62
C GLN A 60 10.66 -9.83 -3.78
N THR A 61 10.79 -10.47 -4.95
CA THR A 61 11.33 -9.83 -6.16
C THR A 61 10.43 -8.69 -6.64
N ALA A 62 9.11 -8.86 -6.59
CA ALA A 62 8.17 -7.81 -6.96
C ALA A 62 8.30 -6.59 -6.04
N ALA A 63 8.50 -6.78 -4.73
CA ALA A 63 8.74 -5.69 -3.80
C ALA A 63 10.08 -4.96 -4.07
N GLU A 64 11.13 -5.68 -4.45
CA GLU A 64 12.44 -5.11 -4.83
C GLU A 64 12.40 -4.28 -6.11
N ILE A 65 11.45 -4.56 -7.02
CA ILE A 65 11.24 -3.79 -8.25
C ILE A 65 10.54 -2.45 -7.97
N LEU A 66 9.68 -2.41 -6.95
CA LEU A 66 8.72 -1.33 -6.71
C LEU A 66 9.12 -0.34 -5.62
N LEU A 67 10.00 -0.75 -4.69
CA LEU A 67 10.46 0.03 -3.54
C LEU A 67 11.89 0.53 -3.74
#